data_AF-A0AAN7TUI2-F1
#
_entry.id   AF-A0AAN7TUI2-F1
#
_cell.length_a   1.000
_cell.length_b   1.000
_cell.length_c   1.000
_cell.angle_alpha   90.00
_cell.angle_beta   90.00
_cell.angle_gamma   90.00
#
_symmetry.space_group_name_H-M   'P 1'
#
loop_
_entity.id
_entity.type
_entity.pdbx_description
1 polymer ?
#
loop_
_entity_poly.entity_id
_entity_poly.type
_entity_poly.pdbx_seq_one_letter_code
_entity_poly.pdbx_strand_id
1 'polypeptide(L)'
;MNYSNIVQQHLEQQIQQQQTQQQNEQILREQLIRQQVEEQMKRGQQNQESTEVDNRPEDEYWQIFDQAVLRIFKEWTALQLAITNEWGGRTTSERAEDMRQDVLDLFLMGKQVYPDQIEKILDECLSQDLNTVAEDDSCKQVANLVIQCYNLAIKGAYNDMVSLLGPETASVISSCVKGAGNDSDDEIDGGESEMGDDDDEMMDDGDDMNDDNTNKPKKYSEPDEDGWVTVNSKRR
;
A
#
# COMPACT_ATOMS: atom_id res chain seq x y z
N MET A 1 -70.33 -20.27 -64.66
CA MET A 1 -69.46 -19.20 -64.11
C MET A 1 -69.43 -19.38 -62.60
N ASN A 2 -68.27 -19.76 -62.07
CA ASN A 2 -68.15 -20.27 -60.70
C ASN A 2 -67.91 -19.11 -59.71
N TYR A 3 -68.90 -18.23 -59.60
CA TYR A 3 -68.86 -17.02 -58.76
C TYR A 3 -68.54 -17.34 -57.28
N SER A 4 -68.91 -18.53 -56.81
CA SER A 4 -68.60 -19.01 -55.46
C SER A 4 -67.09 -19.12 -55.20
N ASN A 5 -66.32 -19.64 -56.15
CA ASN A 5 -64.87 -19.82 -55.98
C ASN A 5 -64.12 -18.48 -55.98
N ILE A 6 -64.58 -17.51 -56.78
CA ILE A 6 -63.96 -16.18 -56.86
C ILE A 6 -64.21 -15.39 -55.57
N VAL A 7 -65.44 -15.45 -55.04
CA VAL A 7 -65.78 -14.80 -53.76
C VAL A 7 -65.03 -15.46 -52.60
N GLN A 8 -64.89 -16.79 -52.62
CA GLN A 8 -64.15 -17.52 -51.59
C GLN A 8 -62.65 -17.21 -51.62
N GLN A 9 -62.03 -17.17 -52.81
CA GLN A 9 -60.63 -16.75 -52.95
C GLN A 9 -60.39 -15.30 -52.51
N HIS A 10 -61.33 -14.40 -52.80
CA HIS A 10 -61.22 -13.01 -52.36
C HIS A 10 -61.35 -12.89 -50.83
N LEU A 11 -62.27 -13.64 -50.22
CA LEU A 11 -62.43 -13.69 -48.77
C LEU A 11 -61.19 -14.28 -48.07
N GLU A 12 -60.62 -15.35 -48.61
CA GLU A 12 -59.36 -15.93 -48.12
C GLU A 12 -58.20 -14.94 -48.24
N GLN A 13 -58.13 -14.21 -49.35
CA GLN A 13 -57.12 -13.16 -49.54
C GLN A 13 -57.30 -12.02 -48.53
N GLN A 14 -58.54 -11.65 -48.21
CA GLN A 14 -58.83 -10.62 -47.22
C GLN A 14 -58.47 -11.08 -45.80
N ILE A 15 -58.74 -12.34 -45.45
CA ILE A 15 -58.34 -12.95 -44.18
C ILE A 15 -56.81 -13.01 -44.09
N GLN A 16 -56.14 -13.43 -45.16
CA GLN A 16 -54.67 -13.50 -45.21
C GLN A 16 -54.05 -12.11 -45.04
N GLN A 17 -54.61 -11.08 -45.69
CA GLN A 17 -54.16 -9.70 -45.52
C GLN A 17 -54.35 -9.21 -44.09
N GLN A 18 -55.51 -9.50 -43.49
CA GLN A 18 -55.79 -9.15 -42.10
C GLN A 18 -54.83 -9.85 -41.12
N GLN A 19 -54.56 -11.14 -41.33
CA GLN A 19 -53.58 -11.90 -40.53
C GLN A 19 -52.16 -11.34 -40.68
N THR A 20 -51.76 -11.01 -41.91
CA THR A 20 -50.46 -10.38 -42.19
C THR A 20 -50.34 -9.02 -41.51
N GLN A 21 -51.41 -8.23 -41.52
CA GLN A 21 -51.45 -6.94 -40.84
C GLN A 21 -51.31 -7.11 -39.33
N GLN A 22 -52.04 -8.07 -38.73
CA GLN A 22 -51.91 -8.39 -37.31
C GLN A 22 -50.52 -8.90 -36.94
N GLN A 23 -49.90 -9.74 -37.78
CA GLN A 23 -48.52 -10.21 -37.58
C GLN A 23 -47.52 -9.05 -37.62
N ASN A 24 -47.66 -8.13 -38.58
CA ASN A 24 -46.80 -6.96 -38.68
C ASN A 24 -46.93 -6.05 -37.44
N GLU A 25 -48.15 -5.87 -36.91
CA GLU A 25 -48.37 -5.13 -35.66
C GLU A 25 -47.75 -5.85 -34.44
N GLN A 26 -47.81 -7.18 -34.39
CA GLN A 26 -47.16 -7.96 -33.33
C GLN A 26 -45.64 -7.83 -33.39
N ILE A 27 -45.05 -7.92 -34.59
CA ILE A 27 -43.62 -7.73 -34.80
C ILE A 27 -43.20 -6.32 -34.36
N LEU A 28 -43.99 -5.30 -34.71
CA LEU A 28 -43.70 -3.93 -34.31
C LEU A 28 -43.78 -3.75 -32.78
N ARG A 29 -44.76 -4.37 -32.12
CA ARG A 29 -44.86 -4.36 -30.65
C ARG A 29 -43.69 -5.07 -29.99
N GLU A 30 -43.26 -6.21 -30.53
CA GLU A 30 -42.11 -6.94 -30.01
C GLU A 30 -40.81 -6.16 -30.21
N GLN A 31 -40.63 -5.51 -31.37
CA GLN A 31 -39.51 -4.61 -31.62
C GLN A 31 -39.51 -3.43 -30.66
N LEU A 32 -40.67 -2.83 -30.38
CA LEU A 32 -40.78 -1.75 -29.41
C LEU A 32 -40.42 -2.21 -28.00
N ILE A 33 -40.87 -3.40 -27.58
CA ILE A 33 -40.51 -3.98 -26.28
C ILE A 33 -39.00 -4.25 -26.22
N ARG A 34 -38.42 -4.83 -27.28
CA ARG A 34 -36.98 -5.09 -27.36
C ARG A 34 -36.18 -3.79 -27.30
N GLN A 35 -36.60 -2.77 -28.04
CA GLN A 35 -35.97 -1.44 -28.03
C GLN A 35 -36.09 -0.79 -26.66
N GLN A 36 -37.23 -0.91 -26.00
CA GLN A 36 -37.43 -0.37 -24.65
C GLN A 36 -36.63 -1.15 -23.60
N VAL A 37 -36.48 -2.47 -23.74
CA VAL A 37 -35.58 -3.28 -22.89
C VAL A 37 -34.12 -2.93 -23.15
N GLU A 38 -33.71 -2.72 -24.40
CA GLU A 38 -32.37 -2.24 -24.76
C GLU A 38 -32.10 -0.83 -24.22
N GLU A 39 -33.08 0.08 -24.26
CA GLU A 39 -32.99 1.40 -23.63
C GLU A 39 -32.92 1.31 -22.10
N GLN A 40 -33.65 0.38 -21.49
CA GLN A 40 -33.57 0.12 -20.04
C GLN A 40 -32.23 -0.55 -19.68
N MET A 41 -31.66 -1.39 -20.55
CA MET A 41 -30.32 -1.95 -20.39
C MET A 41 -29.25 -0.89 -20.57
N LYS A 42 -29.38 0.02 -21.53
CA LYS A 42 -28.48 1.17 -21.70
C LYS A 42 -28.60 2.14 -20.54
N ARG A 43 -29.80 2.37 -19.98
CA ARG A 43 -29.97 3.15 -18.74
C ARG A 43 -29.45 2.42 -17.51
N GLY A 44 -29.57 1.09 -17.46
CA GLY A 44 -29.01 0.26 -16.40
C GLY A 44 -27.49 0.23 -16.45
N GLN A 45 -26.90 0.14 -17.65
CA GLN A 45 -25.49 0.33 -17.91
C GLN A 45 -25.10 1.76 -17.55
N GLN A 46 -25.80 2.80 -18.00
CA GLN A 46 -25.47 4.18 -17.63
C GLN A 46 -25.67 4.51 -16.13
N ASN A 47 -26.50 3.75 -15.39
CA ASN A 47 -26.58 3.82 -13.92
C ASN A 47 -25.55 2.90 -13.21
N GLN A 48 -24.92 1.95 -13.91
CA GLN A 48 -23.74 1.19 -13.46
C GLN A 48 -22.41 1.79 -13.96
N GLU A 49 -22.47 2.68 -14.94
CA GLU A 49 -21.37 3.39 -15.61
C GLU A 49 -21.39 4.88 -15.21
N SER A 50 -22.33 5.28 -14.34
CA SER A 50 -22.17 6.44 -13.44
C SER A 50 -21.48 6.05 -12.11
N THR A 51 -20.98 4.81 -12.01
CA THR A 51 -19.79 4.49 -11.19
C THR A 51 -18.57 4.26 -12.09
N GLU A 52 -18.52 4.80 -13.31
CA GLU A 52 -17.26 5.37 -13.78
C GLU A 52 -17.13 6.72 -13.07
N VAL A 53 -16.82 6.62 -11.78
CA VAL A 53 -16.08 7.68 -11.12
C VAL A 53 -14.86 7.87 -12.01
N ASP A 54 -14.68 9.09 -12.52
CA ASP A 54 -13.35 9.60 -12.82
C ASP A 54 -12.52 9.41 -11.53
N ASN A 55 -12.00 8.19 -11.33
CA ASN A 55 -11.29 7.75 -10.13
C ASN A 55 -9.83 8.24 -10.15
N ARG A 56 -9.56 9.31 -10.89
CA ARG A 56 -8.24 9.94 -10.89
C ARG A 56 -7.86 10.61 -9.56
N PRO A 57 -8.79 11.01 -8.66
CA PRO A 57 -8.40 11.48 -7.34
C PRO A 57 -8.50 10.40 -6.24
N GLU A 58 -9.43 9.42 -6.30
CA GLU A 58 -9.51 8.36 -5.27
C GLU A 58 -8.27 7.45 -5.24
N ASP A 59 -7.74 7.09 -6.41
CA ASP A 59 -6.50 6.32 -6.50
C ASP A 59 -5.29 7.12 -5.97
N GLU A 60 -5.30 8.45 -6.12
CA GLU A 60 -4.21 9.33 -5.68
C GLU A 60 -4.21 9.46 -4.15
N TYR A 61 -5.38 9.68 -3.52
CA TYR A 61 -5.48 9.70 -2.06
C TYR A 61 -5.16 8.34 -1.45
N TRP A 62 -5.57 7.26 -2.11
CA TRP A 62 -5.29 5.90 -1.65
C TRP A 62 -3.80 5.57 -1.69
N GLN A 63 -3.11 5.93 -2.79
CA GLN A 63 -1.65 5.75 -2.88
C GLN A 63 -0.91 6.56 -1.82
N ILE A 64 -1.34 7.81 -1.59
CA ILE A 64 -0.75 8.66 -0.55
C ILE A 64 -0.99 8.07 0.85
N PHE A 65 -2.19 7.54 1.07
CA PHE A 65 -2.53 6.86 2.32
C PHE A 65 -1.69 5.59 2.53
N ASP A 66 -1.57 4.72 1.54
CA ASP A 66 -0.74 3.52 1.59
C ASP A 66 0.73 3.86 1.91
N GLN A 67 1.30 4.85 1.21
CA GLN A 67 2.66 5.33 1.47
C GLN A 67 2.82 5.89 2.89
N ALA A 68 1.81 6.61 3.40
CA ALA A 68 1.82 7.11 4.77
C ALA A 68 1.79 5.96 5.79
N VAL A 69 0.93 4.95 5.59
CA VAL A 69 0.85 3.77 6.48
C VAL A 69 2.17 3.01 6.46
N LEU A 70 2.74 2.76 5.28
CA LEU A 70 4.04 2.11 5.14
C LEU A 70 5.13 2.86 5.91
N ARG A 71 5.13 4.19 5.85
CA ARG A 71 6.09 4.99 6.60
C ARG A 71 5.89 4.89 8.12
N ILE A 72 4.66 4.99 8.60
CA ILE A 72 4.35 4.84 10.03
C ILE A 72 4.88 3.50 10.55
N PHE A 73 4.71 2.42 9.78
CA PHE A 73 5.18 1.08 10.14
C PHE A 73 6.72 1.00 10.12
N LYS A 74 7.38 1.73 9.22
CA LYS A 74 8.85 1.86 9.20
C LYS A 74 9.41 2.63 10.40
N GLU A 75 8.68 3.63 10.89
CA GLU A 75 9.09 4.41 12.07
C GLU A 75 8.74 3.72 13.40
N TRP A 76 7.83 2.74 13.36
CA TRP A 76 7.45 2.01 14.55
C TRP A 76 8.58 1.07 15.01
N THR A 77 9.28 1.52 16.05
CA THR A 77 10.46 0.84 16.60
C THR A 77 10.18 -0.60 17.02
N ALA A 78 9.02 -0.89 17.60
CA ALA A 78 8.67 -2.25 18.02
C ALA A 78 8.63 -3.21 16.82
N LEU A 79 8.04 -2.78 15.71
CA LEU A 79 7.96 -3.55 14.47
C LEU A 79 9.34 -3.70 13.82
N GLN A 80 10.13 -2.62 13.75
CA GLN A 80 11.48 -2.67 13.17
C GLN A 80 12.42 -3.59 13.96
N LEU A 81 12.32 -3.57 15.29
CA LEU A 81 13.07 -4.49 16.14
C LEU A 81 12.63 -5.93 15.93
N ALA A 82 11.33 -6.19 15.82
CA ALA A 82 10.81 -7.53 15.52
C ALA A 82 11.36 -8.05 14.20
N ILE A 83 11.34 -7.23 13.13
CA ILE A 83 11.88 -7.57 11.80
C ILE A 83 13.37 -7.82 11.85
N THR A 84 14.15 -6.89 12.42
CA THR A 84 15.63 -6.97 12.44
C THR A 84 16.13 -8.18 13.23
N ASN A 85 15.42 -8.55 14.30
CA ASN A 85 15.78 -9.69 15.12
C ASN A 85 15.08 -11.00 14.72
N GLU A 86 14.27 -10.98 13.66
CA GLU A 86 13.46 -12.11 13.19
C GLU A 86 12.69 -12.79 14.34
N TRP A 87 12.00 -12.01 15.20
CA TRP A 87 11.31 -12.57 16.36
C TRP A 87 10.18 -13.55 15.99
N GLY A 88 9.65 -13.46 14.77
CA GLY A 88 8.72 -14.43 14.15
C GLY A 88 9.39 -15.41 13.18
N GLY A 89 10.72 -15.47 13.12
CA GLY A 89 11.50 -16.27 12.17
C GLY A 89 11.63 -15.65 10.78
N ARG A 90 11.97 -16.46 9.77
CA ARG A 90 12.26 -15.97 8.40
C ARG A 90 11.07 -15.31 7.69
N THR A 91 9.86 -15.54 8.18
CA THR A 91 8.61 -14.98 7.65
C THR A 91 8.20 -13.68 8.35
N THR A 92 8.99 -13.17 9.29
CA THR A 92 8.69 -11.94 10.05
C THR A 92 8.43 -10.74 9.12
N SER A 93 9.22 -10.59 8.06
CA SER A 93 9.03 -9.52 7.08
C SER A 93 7.72 -9.68 6.31
N GLU A 94 7.37 -10.90 5.88
CA GLU A 94 6.12 -11.17 5.15
C GLU A 94 4.90 -10.88 6.04
N ARG A 95 4.96 -11.28 7.32
CA ARG A 95 3.88 -11.00 8.28
C ARG A 95 3.70 -9.51 8.59
N ALA A 96 4.78 -8.74 8.64
CA ALA A 96 4.70 -7.30 8.80
C ALA A 96 4.01 -6.62 7.59
N GLU A 97 4.23 -7.16 6.39
CA GLU A 97 3.56 -6.70 5.16
C GLU A 97 2.08 -7.10 5.15
N ASP A 98 1.76 -8.34 5.55
CA ASP A 98 0.38 -8.83 5.69
C ASP A 98 -0.41 -7.96 6.68
N MET A 99 0.20 -7.62 7.84
CA MET A 99 -0.40 -6.73 8.83
C MET A 99 -0.72 -5.35 8.25
N ARG A 100 0.17 -4.81 7.39
CA ARG A 100 -0.12 -3.54 6.71
C ARG A 100 -1.33 -3.70 5.79
N GLN A 101 -1.39 -4.78 5.03
CA GLN A 101 -2.50 -5.04 4.10
C GLN A 101 -3.83 -5.19 4.86
N ASP A 102 -3.86 -5.89 5.98
CA ASP A 102 -5.05 -6.03 6.83
C ASP A 102 -5.56 -4.67 7.33
N VAL A 103 -4.65 -3.77 7.71
CA VAL A 103 -5.01 -2.41 8.11
C VAL A 103 -5.59 -1.63 6.93
N LEU A 104 -5.02 -1.74 5.73
CA LEU A 104 -5.57 -1.10 4.52
C LEU A 104 -6.96 -1.65 4.17
N ASP A 105 -7.14 -2.96 4.23
CA ASP A 105 -8.40 -3.63 3.90
C ASP A 105 -9.57 -3.16 4.78
N LEU A 106 -9.30 -2.77 6.04
CA LEU A 106 -10.32 -2.15 6.90
C LEU A 106 -10.92 -0.88 6.29
N PHE A 107 -10.11 -0.05 5.63
CA PHE A 107 -10.56 1.19 5.00
C PHE A 107 -11.29 0.93 3.67
N LEU A 108 -10.92 -0.14 2.96
CA LEU A 108 -11.61 -0.59 1.74
C LEU A 108 -13.02 -1.14 2.00
N MET A 109 -13.28 -1.68 3.20
CA MET A 109 -14.60 -2.21 3.56
C MET A 109 -15.72 -1.15 3.68
N GLY A 110 -15.41 0.15 3.54
CA GLY A 110 -16.40 1.24 3.54
C GLY A 110 -17.12 1.45 4.87
N LYS A 111 -16.59 0.89 5.97
CA LYS A 111 -17.09 1.07 7.33
C LYS A 111 -16.27 2.13 8.05
N GLN A 112 -16.87 2.75 9.06
CA GLN A 112 -16.15 3.67 9.93
C GLN A 112 -15.06 2.90 10.70
N VAL A 113 -13.80 3.15 10.35
CA VAL A 113 -12.65 2.57 11.03
C VAL A 113 -12.38 3.37 12.30
N TYR A 114 -12.28 2.67 13.42
CA TYR A 114 -11.98 3.23 14.73
C TYR A 114 -10.57 2.82 15.17
N PRO A 115 -9.87 3.65 15.96
CA PRO A 115 -8.49 3.35 16.36
C PRO A 115 -8.39 2.02 17.12
N ASP A 116 -9.39 1.69 17.94
CA ASP A 116 -9.43 0.44 18.71
C ASP A 116 -9.44 -0.81 17.81
N GLN A 117 -9.99 -0.72 16.58
CA GLN A 117 -9.99 -1.85 15.63
C GLN A 117 -8.58 -2.07 15.05
N ILE A 118 -7.89 -0.99 14.70
CA ILE A 118 -6.52 -1.05 14.19
C ILE A 118 -5.58 -1.53 15.30
N GLU A 119 -5.70 -0.96 16.50
CA GLU A 119 -4.91 -1.34 17.68
C GLU A 119 -4.99 -2.85 17.93
N LYS A 120 -6.20 -3.41 17.86
CA LYS A 120 -6.41 -4.85 18.04
C LYS A 120 -5.70 -5.68 16.97
N ILE A 121 -5.74 -5.28 15.69
CA ILE A 121 -5.02 -5.99 14.61
C ILE A 121 -3.51 -5.92 14.86
N LEU A 122 -2.99 -4.75 15.22
CA LEU A 122 -1.57 -4.55 15.50
C LEU A 122 -1.10 -5.41 16.68
N ASP A 123 -1.89 -5.45 17.76
CA ASP A 123 -1.56 -6.23 18.97
C ASP A 123 -1.68 -7.75 18.73
N GLU A 124 -2.71 -8.19 18.01
CA GLU A 124 -2.87 -9.59 17.60
C GLU A 124 -1.71 -10.03 16.69
N CYS A 125 -1.29 -9.20 15.72
CA CYS A 125 -0.17 -9.54 14.85
C CYS A 125 1.18 -9.54 15.60
N LEU A 126 1.43 -8.55 16.47
CA LEU A 126 2.66 -8.54 17.29
C LEU A 126 2.76 -9.79 18.17
N SER A 127 1.66 -10.15 18.84
CA SER A 127 1.64 -11.27 19.78
C SER A 127 1.64 -12.63 19.09
N GLN A 128 0.88 -12.81 18.00
CA GLN A 128 0.71 -14.09 17.33
C GLN A 128 1.78 -14.36 16.25
N ASP A 129 2.13 -13.35 15.45
CA ASP A 129 3.03 -13.53 14.29
C ASP A 129 4.48 -13.17 14.62
N LEU A 130 4.67 -12.08 15.36
CA LEU A 130 5.99 -11.53 15.66
C LEU A 130 6.51 -11.97 17.04
N ASN A 131 5.71 -12.75 17.78
CA ASN A 131 6.00 -13.28 19.11
C ASN A 131 6.56 -12.22 20.08
N THR A 132 6.02 -11.00 20.01
CA THR A 132 6.41 -9.85 20.81
C THR A 132 5.18 -9.11 21.34
N VAL A 133 5.35 -8.36 22.42
CA VAL A 133 4.28 -7.54 22.98
C VAL A 133 4.83 -6.13 23.18
N ALA A 134 4.09 -5.13 22.70
CA ALA A 134 4.42 -3.73 22.92
C ALA A 134 3.79 -3.26 24.24
N GLU A 135 4.61 -3.09 25.28
CA GLU A 135 4.14 -2.64 26.62
C GLU A 135 4.03 -1.11 26.75
N ASP A 136 4.36 -0.37 25.70
CA ASP A 136 4.50 1.09 25.69
C ASP A 136 3.29 1.83 25.09
N ASP A 137 2.14 1.14 24.97
CA ASP A 137 0.93 1.63 24.28
C ASP A 137 1.21 2.16 22.85
N SER A 138 2.31 1.72 22.22
CA SER A 138 2.69 2.21 20.88
C SER A 138 1.70 1.75 19.80
N CYS A 139 1.08 0.56 19.95
CA CYS A 139 0.00 0.09 19.08
C CYS A 139 -1.12 1.14 18.96
N LYS A 140 -1.55 1.70 20.09
CA LYS A 140 -2.60 2.71 20.16
C LYS A 140 -2.16 4.04 19.53
N GLN A 141 -0.91 4.44 19.74
CA GLN A 141 -0.38 5.65 19.12
C GLN A 141 -0.33 5.53 17.60
N VAL A 142 0.17 4.40 17.09
CA VAL A 142 0.22 4.07 15.66
C VAL A 142 -1.19 4.03 15.07
N ALA A 143 -2.14 3.37 15.72
CA ALA A 143 -3.54 3.33 15.27
C ALA A 143 -4.16 4.73 15.12
N ASN A 144 -3.92 5.62 16.10
CA ASN A 144 -4.38 7.00 16.03
C ASN A 144 -3.69 7.80 14.92
N LEU A 145 -2.40 7.57 14.66
CA LEU A 145 -1.67 8.20 13.56
C LEU A 145 -2.22 7.77 12.20
N VAL A 146 -2.48 6.48 12.00
CA VAL A 146 -3.05 5.95 10.73
C VAL A 146 -4.39 6.63 10.42
N ILE A 147 -5.28 6.75 11.40
CA ILE A 147 -6.58 7.41 11.21
C ILE A 147 -6.42 8.90 10.94
N GLN A 148 -5.49 9.57 11.61
CA GLN A 148 -5.19 10.98 11.33
C GLN A 148 -4.70 11.14 9.89
N CYS A 149 -3.81 10.27 9.43
CA CYS A 149 -3.31 10.28 8.06
C CYS A 149 -4.43 10.05 7.04
N TYR A 150 -5.32 9.09 7.29
CA TYR A 150 -6.49 8.86 6.45
C TYR A 150 -7.38 10.11 6.34
N ASN A 151 -7.66 10.77 7.46
CA ASN A 151 -8.45 12.00 7.47
C ASN A 151 -7.77 13.17 6.73
N LEU A 152 -6.44 13.26 6.81
CA LEU A 152 -5.66 14.28 6.09
C LEU A 152 -5.58 13.99 4.59
N ALA A 153 -5.47 12.71 4.20
CA ALA A 153 -5.50 12.26 2.82
C ALA A 153 -6.83 12.63 2.15
N ILE A 154 -7.97 12.34 2.80
CA ILE A 154 -9.30 12.73 2.29
C ILE A 154 -9.45 14.25 2.16
N LYS A 155 -8.86 15.01 3.09
CA LYS A 155 -8.92 16.49 3.06
C LYS A 155 -7.97 17.11 2.02
N GLY A 156 -7.06 16.35 1.43
CA GLY A 156 -6.01 16.87 0.54
C GLY A 156 -4.99 17.77 1.25
N ALA A 157 -4.87 17.65 2.58
CA ALA A 157 -3.96 18.48 3.40
C ALA A 157 -2.57 17.86 3.49
N TYR A 158 -1.88 17.73 2.35
CA TYR A 158 -0.59 17.03 2.27
C TYR A 158 0.52 17.68 3.11
N ASN A 159 0.51 19.01 3.28
CA ASN A 159 1.49 19.69 4.13
C ASN A 159 1.40 19.29 5.60
N ASP A 160 0.18 19.07 6.10
CA ASP A 160 -0.05 18.66 7.48
C ASP A 160 0.34 17.19 7.67
N MET A 161 0.06 16.33 6.66
CA MET A 161 0.52 14.95 6.64
C MET A 161 2.05 14.86 6.65
N VAL A 162 2.73 15.64 5.80
CA VAL A 162 4.20 15.72 5.76
C VAL A 162 4.77 16.24 7.08
N SER A 163 4.10 17.19 7.71
CA SER A 163 4.54 17.71 9.02
C SER A 163 4.38 16.67 10.13
N LEU A 164 3.39 15.78 10.01
CA LEU A 164 3.12 14.71 10.97
C LEU A 164 4.08 13.51 10.83
N LEU A 165 4.36 13.07 9.59
CA LEU A 165 5.28 11.95 9.32
C LEU A 165 6.74 12.40 9.08
N GLY A 166 6.99 13.70 9.01
CA GLY A 166 8.32 14.26 8.75
C GLY A 166 8.65 14.51 7.28
N PRO A 167 9.69 15.33 7.00
CA PRO A 167 9.97 15.89 5.68
C PRO A 167 10.38 14.84 4.63
N GLU A 168 10.81 13.64 5.02
CA GLU A 168 11.11 12.55 4.09
C GLU A 168 9.87 12.07 3.32
N THR A 169 8.69 12.22 3.93
CA THR A 169 7.43 11.85 3.26
C THR A 169 6.97 12.86 2.21
N ALA A 170 7.53 14.09 2.23
CA ALA A 170 7.20 15.12 1.26
C ALA A 170 7.51 14.70 -0.19
N SER A 171 8.63 14.02 -0.39
CA SER A 171 9.06 13.57 -1.71
C SER A 171 8.16 12.46 -2.23
N VAL A 172 7.82 11.50 -1.37
CA VAL A 172 6.98 10.35 -1.71
C VAL A 172 5.54 10.81 -2.00
N ILE A 173 4.97 11.63 -1.12
CA ILE A 173 3.62 12.19 -1.29
C ILE A 173 3.57 13.10 -2.53
N SER A 174 4.59 13.93 -2.77
CA SER A 174 4.65 14.75 -3.99
C SER A 174 4.79 13.91 -5.26
N SER A 175 5.41 12.73 -5.21
CA SER A 175 5.53 11.82 -6.35
C SER A 175 4.18 11.16 -6.65
N CYS A 176 3.45 10.72 -5.62
CA CYS A 176 2.10 10.19 -5.76
C CYS A 176 1.14 11.24 -6.36
N VAL A 177 1.27 12.52 -5.96
CA VAL A 177 0.47 13.64 -6.50
C VAL A 177 0.83 14.00 -7.95
N LYS A 178 2.11 13.85 -8.34
CA LYS A 178 2.58 14.24 -9.69
C LYS A 178 2.55 13.09 -10.71
N GLY A 179 2.29 11.86 -10.27
CA GLY A 179 2.38 10.64 -11.08
C GLY A 179 1.31 10.47 -12.16
N ALA A 180 0.28 11.31 -12.24
CA ALA A 180 -0.76 11.21 -13.26
C ALA A 180 -0.36 11.77 -14.65
N GLY A 181 0.89 12.23 -14.82
CA GLY A 181 1.33 12.74 -16.13
C GLY A 181 2.79 13.17 -16.20
N ASN A 182 3.74 12.25 -16.06
CA ASN A 182 4.85 12.16 -17.01
C ASN A 182 5.67 10.89 -16.75
N ASP A 183 5.86 10.15 -17.82
CA ASP A 183 6.88 9.11 -17.99
C ASP A 183 8.26 9.72 -17.73
N SER A 184 8.96 9.26 -16.70
CA SER A 184 10.40 9.44 -16.53
C SER A 184 10.93 8.28 -15.71
N ASP A 185 11.22 7.23 -16.45
CA ASP A 185 12.35 6.33 -16.30
C ASP A 185 13.51 7.01 -15.54
N ASP A 186 13.59 6.77 -14.22
CA ASP A 186 14.83 6.95 -13.47
C ASP A 186 15.30 5.53 -13.10
N GLU A 187 16.14 5.00 -13.97
CA GLU A 187 16.98 3.84 -13.76
C GLU A 187 17.74 4.01 -12.43
N ILE A 188 17.46 3.16 -11.45
CA ILE A 188 18.32 3.02 -10.28
C ILE A 188 19.58 2.26 -10.74
N ASP A 189 20.59 3.03 -11.14
CA ASP A 189 21.99 2.62 -11.29
C ASP A 189 22.56 2.25 -9.91
N GLY A 190 22.30 1.02 -9.50
CA GLY A 190 22.91 0.39 -8.33
C GLY A 190 24.24 -0.26 -8.72
N GLY A 191 25.24 0.59 -9.02
CA GLY A 191 26.58 0.20 -9.42
C GLY A 191 27.19 -0.92 -8.59
N GLU A 192 27.42 -2.05 -9.25
CA GLU A 192 28.31 -3.11 -8.84
C GLU A 192 29.75 -2.59 -8.76
N SER A 193 30.45 -2.92 -7.67
CA SER A 193 31.90 -2.72 -7.58
C SER A 193 32.49 -3.87 -6.78
N GLU A 194 32.73 -4.95 -7.51
CA GLU A 194 33.58 -6.06 -7.15
C GLU A 194 35.04 -5.67 -7.48
N MET A 195 35.88 -5.43 -6.47
CA MET A 195 37.36 -5.41 -6.56
C MET A 195 37.88 -5.76 -5.15
N GLY A 196 38.75 -6.74 -4.90
CA GLY A 196 39.79 -7.29 -5.76
C GLY A 196 41.15 -6.99 -5.13
N ASP A 197 41.55 -7.84 -4.19
CA ASP A 197 42.92 -8.36 -3.95
C ASP A 197 44.09 -7.48 -3.43
N ASP A 198 44.89 -8.19 -2.62
CA ASP A 198 46.35 -8.17 -2.42
C ASP A 198 47.14 -6.97 -1.83
N ASP A 199 47.76 -7.30 -0.69
CA ASP A 199 49.21 -7.41 -0.45
C ASP A 199 50.15 -6.19 -0.24
N ASP A 200 50.93 -6.40 0.82
CA ASP A 200 52.28 -6.01 1.21
C ASP A 200 52.97 -4.67 0.86
N GLU A 201 53.55 -4.15 1.95
CA GLU A 201 54.92 -3.63 2.11
C GLU A 201 55.41 -2.37 1.35
N MET A 202 55.71 -1.32 2.14
CA MET A 202 57.06 -0.72 2.35
C MET A 202 57.07 0.81 2.50
N MET A 203 57.95 1.24 3.41
CA MET A 203 58.64 2.53 3.54
C MET A 203 58.04 3.56 4.50
N ASP A 204 58.68 3.69 5.68
CA ASP A 204 59.00 5.01 6.21
C ASP A 204 60.40 4.99 6.85
N ASP A 205 61.21 5.94 6.43
CA ASP A 205 62.65 6.09 6.67
C ASP A 205 62.85 7.32 7.58
N GLY A 206 63.50 7.09 8.72
CA GLY A 206 64.29 8.12 9.41
C GLY A 206 63.56 9.11 10.32
N ASP A 207 63.66 8.91 11.64
CA ASP A 207 64.38 9.87 12.47
C ASP A 207 64.95 9.22 13.74
N ASP A 208 66.21 9.51 13.98
CA ASP A 208 67.03 9.11 15.13
C ASP A 208 66.87 10.20 16.20
N MET A 209 66.63 9.82 17.47
CA MET A 209 67.27 10.40 18.66
C MET A 209 66.77 9.74 19.95
N ASN A 210 67.70 9.09 20.63
CA ASN A 210 67.77 8.70 22.04
C ASN A 210 66.81 9.44 23.01
N ASP A 211 66.15 8.71 23.93
CA ASP A 211 66.43 8.85 25.37
C ASP A 211 65.77 7.75 26.24
N ASP A 212 66.58 7.24 27.18
CA ASP A 212 66.30 6.62 28.48
C ASP A 212 65.04 5.74 28.74
N ASN A 213 65.30 4.44 28.88
CA ASN A 213 65.05 3.68 30.12
C ASN A 213 63.69 3.88 30.85
N THR A 214 62.76 2.93 30.69
CA THR A 214 62.30 2.06 31.79
C THR A 214 61.20 1.10 31.34
N ASN A 215 61.57 -0.16 31.25
CA ASN A 215 60.70 -1.33 31.16
C ASN A 215 59.66 -1.32 32.31
N LYS A 216 58.37 -1.12 32.01
CA LYS A 216 57.26 -1.49 32.91
C LYS A 216 56.14 -2.19 32.13
N PRO A 217 55.79 -3.44 32.49
CA PRO A 217 54.72 -4.17 31.82
C PRO A 217 53.36 -3.50 32.10
N LYS A 218 52.52 -3.39 31.07
CA LYS A 218 51.12 -2.95 31.17
C LYS A 218 50.36 -3.95 32.06
N LYS A 219 49.98 -3.53 33.27
CA LYS A 219 49.08 -4.30 34.15
C LYS A 219 47.70 -4.35 33.50
N TYR A 220 47.25 -5.54 33.13
CA TYR A 220 45.83 -5.82 32.96
C TYR A 220 45.22 -5.81 34.37
N SER A 221 44.18 -5.02 34.57
CA SER A 221 43.39 -5.06 35.80
C SER A 221 42.68 -6.41 35.85
N GLU A 222 42.98 -7.24 36.86
CA GLU A 222 42.21 -8.46 37.09
C GLU A 222 40.75 -8.08 37.41
N PRO A 223 39.75 -8.86 36.95
CA PRO A 223 38.37 -8.65 37.36
C PRO A 223 38.24 -8.89 38.87
N ASP A 224 37.57 -7.97 39.56
CA ASP A 224 37.26 -8.14 40.98
C ASP A 224 36.29 -9.34 41.17
N GLU A 225 36.11 -9.81 42.41
CA GLU A 225 35.21 -10.95 42.74
C GLU A 225 33.76 -10.78 42.24
N ASP A 226 33.34 -9.54 41.96
CA ASP A 226 32.02 -9.21 41.40
C ASP A 226 31.97 -9.15 39.86
N GLY A 227 33.08 -9.41 39.15
CA GLY A 227 33.13 -9.50 37.68
C GLY A 227 33.14 -8.17 36.92
N TRP A 228 33.29 -7.03 37.62
CA TRP A 228 33.40 -5.70 37.02
C TRP A 228 34.85 -5.22 36.98
N VAL A 229 35.23 -4.52 35.90
CA VAL A 229 36.57 -3.93 35.73
C VAL A 229 36.47 -2.40 35.83
N THR A 230 37.21 -1.82 36.77
CA THR A 230 37.24 -0.37 36.96
C THR A 230 37.98 0.32 35.81
N VAL A 231 37.29 1.20 35.07
CA VAL A 231 37.87 2.00 33.99
C VAL A 231 38.46 3.31 34.52
N ASN A 232 39.72 3.58 34.21
CA ASN A 232 40.43 4.78 34.65
C ASN A 232 40.07 5.95 33.72
N SER A 233 39.57 7.07 34.24
CA SER A 233 39.25 8.24 33.42
C SER A 233 40.52 8.93 32.92
N LYS A 234 40.61 9.11 31.59
CA LYS A 234 41.75 9.77 30.94
C LYS A 234 41.56 11.28 30.99
N ARG A 235 42.50 12.01 31.61
CA ARG A 235 42.47 13.48 31.70
C ARG A 235 42.68 14.09 30.31
N ARG A 236 41.94 15.18 30.04
CA ARG A 236 41.99 16.04 28.84
C ARG A 236 43.39 16.56 28.55
#